data_AF-A0A1Y1IJ86-F1
#
_entry.id   AF-A0A1Y1IJ86-F1
#
_cell.length_a   1.000
_cell.length_b   1.000
_cell.length_c   1.000
_cell.angle_alpha   90.00
_cell.angle_beta   90.00
_cell.angle_gamma   90.00
#
_symmetry.space_group_name_H-M   'P 1'
#
loop_
_entity.id
_entity.type
_entity.pdbx_description
1 polymer ?
#
loop_
_entity_poly.entity_id
_entity_poly.type
_entity_poly.pdbx_seq_one_letter_code
_entity_poly.pdbx_strand_id
1 'polypeptide(L)'
;MEPTGAKRKRQTYEPPTELGRYLHHPVQKEYVGYPDGSIWSKKSGAFIQGSLNGEYVLINLGDKNVYRHRFIFEIANQRVIQPLMHVDHINADKTDNSWTNLQELTSQAHAMKTSADNPKRGAKCGVTLGQKLVATHIGTGEKLSFNSQWHAARELGLHQSNIGKQLRGKLKRVGQYTFEVASAYMDQQRDLPGEQWEDVPKDLAVEYGFQPGIMKGIRISNLGRIQDKMGRRTFGLEVPSKFPGDCYMSTFVGSSVQGQGIISCNIASGEKKRFASQSQAAKELGLFQSNISLCLKGKLASTEGYTFEKDADYENDQADLPGEEWRKIPEDVGIAQGFSSKMLAGMQFSSAGRVRDKRGRRTFGTDLGSHKVVKVADGPLSKKARVHVLCTLAFHGPPPGKDHIVQHINGENSDNSRENLTWVHKTAPSDRRGTVKAVQKIDRESGAVLATYQSIMEAAEANNIAHRNQISDVIAGRKATAGGYGWQFAD
;
A
#
# COMPACT_ATOMS: atom_id res chain seq x y z
N MET A 1 -44.47 -27.86 38.13
CA MET A 1 -43.26 -27.98 37.29
C MET A 1 -43.57 -28.97 36.19
N GLU A 2 -43.78 -28.51 34.97
CA GLU A 2 -43.69 -29.38 33.79
C GLU A 2 -42.68 -28.76 32.82
N PRO A 3 -41.62 -29.48 32.43
CA PRO A 3 -40.71 -29.01 31.39
C PRO A 3 -41.20 -29.53 30.03
N THR A 4 -41.96 -28.71 29.29
CA THR A 4 -42.25 -28.96 27.88
C THR A 4 -41.08 -28.48 27.02
N GLY A 5 -40.11 -29.37 26.81
CA GLY A 5 -38.89 -29.09 26.04
C GLY A 5 -38.55 -30.19 25.05
N ALA A 6 -39.53 -30.69 24.29
CA ALA A 6 -39.27 -31.62 23.19
C ALA A 6 -38.50 -30.90 22.07
N LYS A 7 -37.17 -31.04 22.05
CA LYS A 7 -36.31 -30.60 20.94
C LYS A 7 -36.78 -31.31 19.67
N ARG A 8 -37.46 -30.60 18.76
CA ARG A 8 -37.78 -31.09 17.41
C ARG A 8 -36.49 -31.62 16.76
N LYS A 9 -36.42 -32.93 16.48
CA LYS A 9 -35.33 -33.51 15.68
C LYS A 9 -35.29 -32.78 14.33
N ARG A 10 -34.13 -32.23 13.95
CA ARG A 10 -33.94 -31.60 12.64
C ARG A 10 -34.09 -32.69 11.58
N GLN A 11 -35.13 -32.60 10.76
CA GLN A 11 -35.33 -33.49 9.62
C GLN A 11 -34.20 -33.24 8.60
N THR A 12 -33.52 -34.31 8.19
CA THR A 12 -32.45 -34.29 7.19
C THR A 12 -32.88 -35.17 6.03
N TYR A 13 -32.85 -34.61 4.83
CA TYR A 13 -33.21 -35.31 3.60
C TYR A 13 -31.96 -35.91 2.95
N GLU A 14 -32.08 -37.12 2.43
CA GLU A 14 -31.00 -37.76 1.68
C GLU A 14 -30.90 -37.19 0.26
N PRO A 15 -29.69 -37.03 -0.30
CA PRO A 15 -29.53 -36.60 -1.68
C PRO A 15 -29.98 -37.65 -2.69
N PRO A 16 -30.63 -37.27 -3.81
CA PRO A 16 -30.98 -38.18 -4.88
C PRO A 16 -29.75 -38.89 -5.48
N THR A 17 -29.71 -40.21 -5.42
CA THR A 17 -28.62 -41.02 -5.98
C THR A 17 -28.77 -41.30 -7.47
N GLU A 18 -29.97 -41.13 -8.02
CA GLU A 18 -30.32 -41.38 -9.43
C GLU A 18 -29.62 -40.41 -10.40
N LEU A 19 -29.18 -39.25 -9.91
CA LEU A 19 -28.49 -38.21 -10.69
C LEU A 19 -26.96 -38.40 -10.77
N GLY A 20 -26.47 -39.55 -10.29
CA GLY A 20 -25.06 -39.93 -10.35
C GLY A 20 -24.26 -39.57 -9.08
N ARG A 21 -22.93 -39.57 -9.20
CA ARG A 21 -22.04 -39.29 -8.08
C ARG A 21 -22.24 -37.86 -7.56
N TYR A 22 -22.37 -37.69 -6.25
CA TYR A 22 -22.35 -36.38 -5.61
C TYR A 22 -21.21 -36.27 -4.62
N LEU A 23 -20.84 -35.03 -4.29
CA LEU A 23 -19.80 -34.72 -3.30
C LEU A 23 -20.32 -33.75 -2.25
N HIS A 24 -19.88 -33.92 -1.00
CA HIS A 24 -20.17 -32.97 0.08
C HIS A 24 -19.30 -31.74 -0.04
N HIS A 25 -19.84 -30.57 0.30
CA HIS A 25 -19.01 -29.39 0.47
C HIS A 25 -18.04 -29.60 1.66
N PRO A 26 -16.74 -29.24 1.51
CA PRO A 26 -15.71 -29.50 2.52
C PRO A 26 -16.01 -28.86 3.89
N VAL A 27 -16.58 -27.65 3.88
CA VAL A 27 -17.01 -26.92 5.09
C VAL A 27 -18.50 -27.12 5.40
N GLN A 28 -19.40 -26.76 4.48
CA GLN A 28 -20.85 -26.80 4.68
C GLN A 28 -21.48 -28.15 4.27
N LYS A 29 -21.22 -29.19 5.06
CA LYS A 29 -21.61 -30.60 4.76
C LYS A 29 -23.11 -30.86 4.55
N GLU A 30 -23.96 -29.89 4.90
CA GLU A 30 -25.39 -29.92 4.60
C GLU A 30 -25.74 -29.74 3.11
N TYR A 31 -24.78 -29.30 2.30
CA TYR A 31 -24.93 -29.14 0.86
C TYR A 31 -24.11 -30.20 0.11
N VAL A 32 -24.67 -30.70 -0.99
CA VAL A 32 -23.96 -31.58 -1.93
C VAL A 32 -24.06 -31.02 -3.34
N GLY A 33 -23.02 -31.27 -4.13
CA GLY A 33 -22.96 -30.87 -5.54
C GLY A 33 -22.85 -32.07 -6.46
N TYR A 34 -23.32 -31.88 -7.69
CA TYR A 34 -23.32 -32.87 -8.77
C TYR A 34 -22.44 -32.39 -9.95
N PRO A 35 -21.97 -33.29 -10.84
CA PRO A 35 -21.07 -32.97 -11.94
C PRO A 35 -21.56 -31.91 -12.92
N ASP A 36 -22.88 -31.80 -13.07
CA ASP A 36 -23.58 -30.83 -13.92
C ASP A 36 -23.60 -29.40 -13.34
N GLY A 37 -23.17 -29.21 -12.09
CA GLY A 37 -23.21 -27.93 -11.39
C GLY A 37 -24.45 -27.72 -10.52
N SER A 38 -25.30 -28.75 -10.39
CA SER A 38 -26.48 -28.73 -9.51
C SER A 38 -26.09 -28.88 -8.04
N ILE A 39 -26.82 -28.20 -7.15
CA ILE A 39 -26.57 -28.21 -5.69
C ILE A 39 -27.84 -28.63 -4.98
N TRP A 40 -27.75 -29.61 -4.08
CA TRP A 40 -28.84 -30.10 -3.25
C TRP A 40 -28.62 -29.74 -1.77
N SER A 41 -29.69 -29.32 -1.11
CA SER A 41 -29.70 -29.00 0.32
C SER A 41 -30.34 -30.12 1.12
N LYS A 42 -29.60 -30.72 2.05
CA LYS A 42 -30.11 -31.73 2.99
C LYS A 42 -31.12 -31.15 4.00
N LYS A 43 -31.13 -29.83 4.20
CA LYS A 43 -32.05 -29.14 5.11
C LYS A 43 -33.43 -28.97 4.49
N SER A 44 -33.49 -28.59 3.21
CA SER A 44 -34.75 -28.35 2.50
C SER A 44 -35.23 -29.55 1.69
N GLY A 45 -34.36 -30.52 1.40
CA GLY A 45 -34.68 -31.66 0.55
C GLY A 45 -34.98 -31.25 -0.88
N ALA A 46 -34.25 -30.25 -1.40
CA ALA A 46 -34.48 -29.70 -2.73
C ALA A 46 -33.18 -29.18 -3.37
N PHE A 47 -33.19 -29.10 -4.70
CA PHE A 47 -32.15 -28.41 -5.46
C PHE A 47 -32.23 -26.90 -5.25
N ILE A 48 -31.08 -26.29 -5.01
CA ILE A 48 -30.97 -24.85 -4.83
C ILE A 48 -31.06 -24.18 -6.19
N GLN A 49 -32.12 -23.41 -6.38
CA GLN A 49 -32.30 -22.55 -7.54
C GLN A 49 -31.45 -21.29 -7.38
N GLY A 50 -30.91 -20.79 -8.49
CA GLY A 50 -30.11 -19.56 -8.51
C GLY A 50 -30.78 -18.46 -9.32
N SER A 51 -30.37 -17.22 -9.09
CA SER A 51 -30.74 -16.07 -9.89
C SER A 51 -29.51 -15.50 -10.61
N LEU A 52 -29.72 -14.82 -11.74
CA LEU A 52 -28.64 -14.15 -12.44
C LEU A 52 -28.29 -12.83 -11.74
N ASN A 53 -27.00 -12.61 -11.48
CA ASN A 53 -26.44 -11.34 -11.03
C ASN A 53 -25.38 -10.89 -12.05
N GLY A 54 -25.79 -10.03 -12.97
CA GLY A 54 -25.06 -9.83 -14.22
C GLY A 54 -25.11 -11.11 -15.04
N GLU A 55 -23.94 -11.66 -15.38
CA GLU A 55 -23.83 -12.88 -16.17
C GLU A 55 -23.60 -14.14 -15.31
N TYR A 56 -23.41 -14.01 -13.99
CA TYR A 56 -23.14 -15.16 -13.11
C TYR A 56 -24.37 -15.62 -12.35
N VAL A 57 -24.46 -16.92 -12.08
CA VAL A 57 -25.51 -17.51 -11.24
C VAL A 57 -25.15 -17.35 -9.75
N LEU A 58 -26.04 -16.69 -9.00
CA LEU A 58 -25.99 -16.50 -7.56
C LEU A 58 -26.97 -17.45 -6.88
N ILE A 59 -26.57 -18.06 -5.77
CA ILE A 59 -27.41 -18.94 -4.96
C ILE A 59 -27.50 -18.42 -3.53
N ASN A 60 -28.65 -18.65 -2.89
CA ASN A 60 -28.88 -18.29 -1.51
C ASN A 60 -28.70 -19.53 -0.61
N LEU A 61 -27.83 -19.44 0.40
CA LEU A 61 -27.56 -20.52 1.35
C LEU A 61 -28.15 -20.23 2.75
N GLY A 62 -29.26 -19.49 2.81
CA GLY A 62 -29.94 -19.05 4.03
C GLY A 62 -29.57 -17.61 4.39
N ASP A 63 -28.43 -17.42 5.06
CA ASP A 63 -27.95 -16.12 5.55
C ASP A 63 -27.03 -15.39 4.56
N LYS A 64 -26.58 -16.07 3.49
CA LYS A 64 -25.59 -15.54 2.55
C LYS A 64 -25.93 -15.89 1.11
N ASN A 65 -25.65 -14.93 0.22
CA ASN A 65 -25.64 -15.14 -1.21
C ASN A 65 -24.21 -15.44 -1.68
N VAL A 66 -24.03 -16.52 -2.42
CA VAL A 66 -22.71 -16.92 -2.96
C VAL A 66 -22.84 -17.23 -4.44
N TYR A 67 -21.75 -17.10 -5.19
CA TYR A 67 -21.74 -17.48 -6.61
C TYR A 67 -21.68 -19.00 -6.78
N ARG A 68 -22.58 -19.55 -7.61
CA ARG A 68 -22.70 -21.00 -7.84
C ARG A 68 -21.38 -21.61 -8.29
N HIS A 69 -20.73 -21.04 -9.31
CA HIS A 69 -19.46 -21.55 -9.85
C HIS A 69 -18.36 -21.66 -8.78
N ARG A 70 -18.26 -20.70 -7.85
CA ARG A 70 -17.27 -20.78 -6.76
C ARG A 70 -17.60 -21.91 -5.79
N PHE A 71 -18.85 -22.00 -5.37
CA PHE A 71 -19.30 -23.00 -4.41
C PHE A 71 -19.15 -24.42 -4.96
N ILE A 72 -19.47 -24.60 -6.24
CA ILE A 72 -19.38 -25.91 -6.89
C ILE A 72 -17.94 -26.31 -7.19
N PHE A 73 -17.07 -25.35 -7.46
CA PHE A 73 -15.64 -25.60 -7.59
C PHE A 73 -15.03 -26.12 -6.28
N GLU A 74 -15.43 -25.56 -5.14
CA GLU A 74 -15.00 -26.05 -3.82
C GLU A 74 -15.46 -27.49 -3.56
N ILE A 75 -16.69 -27.83 -3.96
CA ILE A 75 -17.22 -29.19 -3.90
C ILE A 75 -16.44 -30.12 -4.83
N ALA A 76 -16.26 -29.77 -6.09
CA ALA A 76 -15.59 -30.61 -7.08
C ALA A 76 -14.14 -30.95 -6.68
N ASN A 77 -13.44 -29.98 -6.07
CA ASN A 77 -12.04 -30.13 -5.65
C ASN A 77 -11.87 -30.57 -4.19
N GLN A 78 -12.96 -30.75 -3.44
CA GLN A 78 -12.95 -31.13 -2.02
C GLN A 78 -12.07 -30.23 -1.14
N ARG A 79 -11.96 -28.94 -1.48
CA ARG A 79 -11.18 -27.94 -0.74
C ARG A 79 -11.77 -26.55 -0.90
N VAL A 80 -11.48 -25.66 0.04
CA VAL A 80 -11.85 -24.24 -0.07
C VAL A 80 -10.91 -23.55 -1.06
N ILE A 81 -11.45 -22.60 -1.84
CA ILE A 81 -10.67 -21.77 -2.76
C ILE A 81 -9.71 -20.90 -1.95
N GLN A 82 -8.44 -20.83 -2.37
CA GLN A 82 -7.46 -20.02 -1.65
C GLN A 82 -7.77 -18.51 -1.78
N PRO A 83 -7.38 -17.69 -0.79
CA PRO A 83 -7.50 -16.24 -0.90
C PRO A 83 -6.84 -15.73 -2.19
N LEU A 84 -7.48 -14.75 -2.86
CA LEU A 84 -7.02 -14.13 -4.12
C LEU A 84 -7.07 -15.02 -5.38
N MET A 85 -7.59 -16.26 -5.27
CA MET A 85 -7.88 -17.08 -6.44
C MET A 85 -9.29 -16.80 -6.98
N HIS A 86 -9.41 -16.83 -8.31
CA HIS A 86 -10.63 -16.61 -9.06
C HIS A 86 -11.03 -17.92 -9.74
N VAL A 87 -12.32 -18.24 -9.75
CA VAL A 87 -12.84 -19.37 -10.53
C VAL A 87 -13.39 -18.81 -11.84
N ASP A 88 -12.94 -19.39 -12.94
CA ASP A 88 -13.21 -18.94 -14.30
C ASP A 88 -13.88 -20.07 -15.09
N HIS A 89 -14.74 -19.67 -16.04
CA HIS A 89 -15.42 -20.58 -16.95
C HIS A 89 -14.54 -20.82 -18.18
N ILE A 90 -14.22 -22.09 -18.47
CA ILE A 90 -13.33 -22.46 -19.57
C ILE A 90 -13.97 -22.07 -20.92
N ASN A 91 -15.24 -22.40 -21.11
CA ASN A 91 -16.01 -22.09 -22.33
C ASN A 91 -16.58 -20.66 -22.38
N ALA A 92 -16.25 -19.81 -21.40
CA ALA A 92 -16.78 -18.45 -21.23
C ALA A 92 -18.31 -18.33 -21.00
N ASP A 93 -19.06 -19.43 -20.97
CA ASP A 93 -20.46 -19.46 -20.56
C ASP A 93 -20.55 -19.47 -19.03
N LYS A 94 -20.96 -18.33 -18.46
CA LYS A 94 -21.05 -18.10 -17.02
C LYS A 94 -22.23 -18.80 -16.35
N THR A 95 -23.11 -19.42 -17.14
CA THR A 95 -24.25 -20.22 -16.68
C THR A 95 -23.92 -21.72 -16.61
N ASP A 96 -22.92 -22.19 -17.34
CA ASP A 96 -22.43 -23.57 -17.28
C ASP A 96 -21.51 -23.77 -16.07
N ASN A 97 -22.08 -24.25 -14.98
CA ASN A 97 -21.37 -24.48 -13.72
C ASN A 97 -20.89 -25.95 -13.57
N SER A 98 -20.77 -26.70 -14.67
CA SER A 98 -20.29 -28.08 -14.63
C SER A 98 -18.85 -28.17 -14.11
N TRP A 99 -18.50 -29.27 -13.42
CA TRP A 99 -17.17 -29.41 -12.81
C TRP A 99 -16.04 -29.34 -13.83
N THR A 100 -16.29 -29.81 -15.05
CA THR A 100 -15.32 -29.82 -16.16
C THR A 100 -15.15 -28.45 -16.81
N ASN A 101 -16.06 -27.50 -16.60
CA ASN A 101 -16.02 -26.17 -17.20
C ASN A 101 -15.40 -25.11 -16.27
N LEU A 102 -15.00 -25.48 -15.06
CA LEU A 102 -14.48 -24.53 -14.08
C LEU A 102 -12.98 -24.74 -13.83
N GLN A 103 -12.24 -23.64 -13.85
CA GLN A 103 -10.81 -23.62 -13.56
C GLN A 103 -10.47 -22.54 -12.52
N GLU A 104 -9.47 -22.82 -11.67
CA GLU A 104 -8.96 -21.83 -10.71
C GLU A 104 -7.77 -21.09 -11.33
N LEU A 105 -7.86 -19.76 -11.38
CA LEU A 105 -6.83 -18.88 -11.90
C LEU A 105 -6.44 -17.84 -10.86
N THR A 106 -5.19 -17.38 -10.91
CA THR A 106 -4.82 -16.14 -10.20
C THR A 106 -5.50 -14.95 -10.87
N SER A 107 -5.72 -13.85 -10.13
CA SER A 107 -6.27 -12.62 -10.72
C SER A 107 -5.44 -12.13 -11.93
N GLN A 108 -4.12 -12.36 -11.92
CA GLN A 108 -3.23 -12.03 -13.03
C GLN A 108 -3.46 -12.92 -14.25
N ALA A 109 -3.55 -14.24 -14.05
CA ALA A 109 -3.80 -15.19 -15.14
C ALA A 109 -5.19 -14.98 -15.76
N HIS A 110 -6.21 -14.73 -14.95
CA HIS A 110 -7.54 -14.38 -15.43
C HIS A 110 -7.52 -13.07 -16.24
N ALA A 111 -6.83 -12.03 -15.77
CA ALA A 111 -6.69 -10.79 -16.52
C ALA A 111 -5.93 -10.95 -17.85
N MET A 112 -4.94 -11.84 -17.90
CA MET A 112 -4.22 -12.18 -19.15
C MET A 112 -5.14 -12.91 -20.13
N LYS A 113 -5.91 -13.91 -19.68
CA LYS A 113 -6.91 -14.62 -20.49
C LYS A 113 -7.94 -13.64 -21.07
N THR A 114 -8.56 -12.82 -20.23
CA THR A 114 -9.51 -11.79 -20.68
C THR A 114 -8.90 -10.76 -21.64
N SER A 115 -7.60 -10.48 -21.50
CA SER A 115 -6.91 -9.57 -22.42
C SER A 115 -6.66 -10.19 -23.79
N ALA A 116 -6.36 -11.49 -23.86
CA ALA A 116 -6.21 -12.21 -25.11
C ALA A 116 -7.56 -12.27 -25.86
N ASP A 117 -8.64 -12.48 -25.13
CA ASP A 117 -10.01 -12.58 -25.68
C ASP A 117 -10.61 -11.22 -26.08
N ASN A 118 -10.01 -10.10 -25.65
CA ASN A 118 -10.47 -8.74 -25.97
C ASN A 118 -9.36 -7.85 -26.57
N PRO A 119 -9.02 -8.05 -27.86
CA PRO A 119 -7.91 -7.34 -28.51
C PRO A 119 -8.15 -5.83 -28.72
N LYS A 120 -9.38 -5.33 -28.50
CA LYS A 120 -9.73 -3.89 -28.65
C LYS A 120 -9.75 -3.13 -27.31
N ARG A 121 -9.30 -3.75 -26.21
CA ARG A 121 -9.27 -3.14 -24.88
C ARG A 121 -8.38 -1.89 -24.88
N GLY A 122 -8.95 -0.73 -24.53
CA GLY A 122 -8.24 0.56 -24.42
C GLY A 122 -8.45 1.53 -25.59
N ALA A 123 -8.98 1.08 -26.74
CA ALA A 123 -9.23 1.93 -27.91
C ALA A 123 -10.19 3.11 -27.63
N LYS A 124 -11.18 2.92 -26.73
CA LYS A 124 -12.12 3.98 -26.31
C LYS A 124 -11.48 5.09 -25.47
N CYS A 125 -10.46 4.81 -24.64
CA CYS A 125 -9.87 5.82 -23.74
C CYS A 125 -9.13 6.95 -24.50
N GLY A 126 -8.50 6.64 -25.64
CA GLY A 126 -7.79 7.65 -26.46
C GLY A 126 -8.71 8.62 -27.20
N VAL A 127 -9.97 8.24 -27.42
CA VAL A 127 -10.97 9.02 -28.16
C VAL A 127 -11.75 9.95 -27.22
N THR A 128 -12.05 9.52 -26.00
CA THR A 128 -12.93 10.26 -25.08
C THR A 128 -12.20 11.32 -24.23
N LEU A 129 -10.87 11.25 -24.09
CA LEU A 129 -10.07 12.13 -23.20
C LEU A 129 -8.95 12.93 -23.91
N GLY A 130 -8.81 12.82 -25.22
CA GLY A 130 -7.75 13.49 -26.00
C GLY A 130 -8.03 14.98 -26.27
N GLN A 131 -7.06 15.85 -26.01
CA GLN A 131 -7.11 17.25 -26.47
C GLN A 131 -6.84 17.29 -27.97
N LYS A 132 -7.80 17.82 -28.76
CA LYS A 132 -7.64 18.00 -30.21
C LYS A 132 -6.56 19.04 -30.51
N LEU A 133 -5.71 18.75 -31.50
CA LEU A 133 -4.54 19.55 -31.85
C LEU A 133 -4.51 19.81 -33.34
N VAL A 134 -3.92 20.93 -33.72
CA VAL A 134 -3.51 21.21 -35.09
C VAL A 134 -1.98 21.24 -35.12
N ALA A 135 -1.39 20.45 -36.01
CA ALA A 135 0.03 20.55 -36.34
C ALA A 135 0.18 21.40 -37.60
N THR A 136 1.00 22.45 -37.55
CA THR A 136 1.34 23.27 -38.71
C THR A 136 2.76 22.94 -39.13
N HIS A 137 2.96 22.52 -40.37
CA HIS A 137 4.29 22.28 -40.93
C HIS A 137 5.00 23.60 -41.19
N ILE A 138 6.22 23.75 -40.69
CA ILE A 138 6.96 25.02 -40.70
C ILE A 138 7.38 25.42 -42.13
N GLY A 139 7.69 24.44 -42.98
CA GLY A 139 8.18 24.69 -44.34
C GLY A 139 7.08 24.91 -45.38
N THR A 140 5.91 24.30 -45.20
CA THR A 140 4.82 24.32 -46.19
C THR A 140 3.58 25.08 -45.71
N GLY A 141 3.49 25.38 -44.41
CA GLY A 141 2.28 25.97 -43.81
C GLY A 141 1.10 25.00 -43.71
N GLU A 142 1.27 23.74 -44.12
CA GLU A 142 0.20 22.74 -44.11
C GLU A 142 -0.29 22.45 -42.69
N LYS A 143 -1.61 22.44 -42.51
CA LYS A 143 -2.27 22.21 -41.22
C LYS A 143 -2.92 20.84 -41.18
N LEU A 144 -2.54 20.03 -40.20
CA LEU A 144 -3.06 18.68 -39.96
C LEU A 144 -3.78 18.63 -38.61
N SER A 145 -5.00 18.10 -38.59
CA SER A 145 -5.83 18.00 -37.38
C SER A 145 -5.74 16.61 -36.76
N PHE A 146 -5.53 16.55 -35.44
CA PHE A 146 -5.39 15.30 -34.69
C PHE A 146 -6.29 15.27 -33.46
N ASN A 147 -6.83 14.10 -33.15
CA ASN A 147 -7.67 13.91 -31.97
C ASN A 147 -6.92 13.93 -30.63
N SER A 148 -5.59 13.70 -30.62
CA SER A 148 -4.78 13.73 -29.39
C SER A 148 -3.29 13.91 -29.70
N GLN A 149 -2.50 14.24 -28.66
CA GLN A 149 -1.03 14.30 -28.74
C GLN A 149 -0.43 12.95 -29.15
N TRP A 150 -1.04 11.84 -28.72
CA TRP A 150 -0.58 10.50 -29.06
C TRP A 150 -0.88 10.15 -30.53
N HIS A 151 -2.05 10.53 -31.02
CA HIS A 151 -2.40 10.39 -32.44
C HIS A 151 -1.42 11.17 -33.33
N ALA A 152 -1.18 12.44 -32.99
CA ALA A 152 -0.20 13.27 -33.71
C ALA A 152 1.22 12.71 -33.64
N ALA A 153 1.65 12.24 -32.46
CA ALA A 153 2.97 11.62 -32.26
C ALA A 153 3.18 10.40 -33.16
N ARG A 154 2.18 9.53 -33.25
CA ARG A 154 2.27 8.30 -34.05
C ARG A 154 2.29 8.59 -35.55
N GLU A 155 1.33 9.38 -36.03
CA GLU A 155 1.20 9.70 -37.46
C GLU A 155 2.40 10.49 -38.00
N LEU A 156 2.96 11.41 -37.18
CA LEU A 156 4.09 12.24 -37.59
C LEU A 156 5.46 11.64 -37.20
N GLY A 157 5.49 10.45 -36.57
CA GLY A 157 6.74 9.83 -36.11
C GLY A 157 7.51 10.63 -35.04
N LEU A 158 6.80 11.38 -34.20
CA LEU A 158 7.37 12.27 -33.19
C LEU A 158 7.20 11.69 -31.78
N HIS A 159 8.08 12.07 -30.85
CA HIS A 159 7.92 11.69 -29.45
C HIS A 159 6.85 12.55 -28.76
N GLN A 160 5.78 11.92 -28.24
CA GLN A 160 4.62 12.60 -27.63
C GLN A 160 5.01 13.62 -26.54
N SER A 161 6.02 13.32 -25.72
CA SER A 161 6.47 14.24 -24.67
C SER A 161 6.99 15.57 -25.21
N ASN A 162 7.53 15.58 -26.43
CA ASN A 162 8.09 16.78 -27.05
C ASN A 162 6.96 17.68 -27.56
N ILE A 163 5.90 17.10 -28.13
CA ILE A 163 4.66 17.82 -28.46
C ILE A 163 4.11 18.51 -27.21
N GLY A 164 3.98 17.77 -26.10
CA GLY A 164 3.54 18.35 -24.82
C GLY A 164 4.50 19.37 -24.20
N LYS A 165 5.79 19.37 -24.54
CA LYS A 165 6.75 20.41 -24.13
C LYS A 165 6.59 21.68 -24.97
N GLN A 166 6.37 21.55 -26.28
CA GLN A 166 6.15 22.68 -27.19
C GLN A 166 4.82 23.39 -26.86
N LEU A 167 3.74 22.65 -26.63
CA LEU A 167 2.44 23.23 -26.22
C LEU A 167 2.51 24.01 -24.90
N ARG A 168 3.47 23.69 -24.02
CA ARG A 168 3.75 24.43 -22.77
C ARG A 168 4.72 25.59 -22.94
N GLY A 169 5.07 25.95 -24.18
CA GLY A 169 6.04 26.98 -24.51
C GLY A 169 7.50 26.62 -24.18
N LYS A 170 7.79 25.38 -23.77
CA LYS A 170 9.16 24.95 -23.41
C LYS A 170 10.02 24.58 -24.60
N LEU A 171 9.41 24.37 -25.76
CA LEU A 171 10.07 24.15 -27.04
C LEU A 171 9.42 25.06 -28.07
N LYS A 172 10.18 25.56 -29.04
CA LYS A 172 9.65 26.37 -30.13
C LYS A 172 8.99 25.52 -31.22
N ARG A 173 9.55 24.33 -31.50
CA ARG A 173 9.10 23.38 -32.52
C ARG A 173 9.38 21.94 -32.10
N VAL A 174 8.71 20.99 -32.76
CA VAL A 174 8.96 19.55 -32.61
C VAL A 174 9.07 18.93 -34.00
N GLY A 175 10.27 18.49 -34.36
CA GLY A 175 10.57 18.12 -35.74
C GLY A 175 10.36 19.32 -36.68
N GLN A 176 9.61 19.10 -37.76
CA GLN A 176 9.26 20.12 -38.74
C GLN A 176 7.89 20.80 -38.47
N TYR A 177 7.29 20.57 -37.30
CA TYR A 177 5.94 21.03 -36.98
C TYR A 177 5.91 21.93 -35.74
N THR A 178 4.96 22.86 -35.73
CA THR A 178 4.46 23.55 -34.53
C THR A 178 3.08 23.02 -34.19
N PHE A 179 2.76 22.93 -32.90
CA PHE A 179 1.46 22.41 -32.46
C PHE A 179 0.68 23.50 -31.73
N GLU A 180 -0.62 23.53 -32.00
CA GLU A 180 -1.59 24.39 -31.33
C GLU A 180 -2.82 23.56 -30.92
N VAL A 181 -3.51 23.98 -29.87
CA VAL A 181 -4.79 23.37 -29.47
C VAL A 181 -5.86 23.84 -30.45
N ALA A 182 -6.69 22.93 -30.95
CA ALA A 182 -7.71 23.28 -31.93
C ALA A 182 -8.72 24.31 -31.34
N SER A 183 -8.92 25.45 -32.01
CA SER A 183 -9.80 26.53 -31.54
C SER A 183 -11.24 26.08 -31.26
N ALA A 184 -11.80 25.23 -32.13
CA ALA A 184 -13.13 24.64 -31.95
C ALA A 184 -13.29 23.77 -30.67
N TYR A 185 -12.19 23.26 -30.09
CA TYR A 185 -12.20 22.54 -28.80
C TYR A 185 -12.23 23.50 -27.60
N MET A 186 -11.71 24.72 -27.74
CA MET A 186 -11.82 25.77 -26.73
C MET A 186 -13.23 26.38 -26.71
N ASP A 187 -13.89 26.49 -27.87
CA ASP A 187 -15.26 27.00 -27.98
C ASP A 187 -16.31 26.15 -27.25
N GLN A 188 -16.10 24.84 -27.12
CA GLN A 188 -16.99 23.94 -26.36
C GLN A 188 -16.84 24.10 -24.83
N GLN A 189 -15.91 24.94 -24.37
CA GLN A 189 -15.58 25.12 -22.95
C GLN A 189 -15.83 26.55 -22.46
N ARG A 190 -16.67 27.33 -23.16
CA ARG A 190 -17.04 28.71 -22.78
C ARG A 190 -17.54 28.80 -21.34
N ASP A 191 -17.43 30.00 -20.79
CA ASP A 191 -17.99 30.32 -19.47
C ASP A 191 -19.50 30.06 -19.50
N LEU A 192 -20.00 29.37 -18.49
CA LEU A 192 -21.43 29.23 -18.28
C LEU A 192 -21.99 30.60 -17.82
N PRO A 193 -23.27 30.91 -18.09
CA PRO A 193 -23.88 32.15 -17.60
C PRO A 193 -23.71 32.30 -16.08
N GLY A 194 -23.08 33.39 -15.63
CA GLY A 194 -22.81 33.65 -14.20
C GLY A 194 -21.57 32.94 -13.62
N GLU A 195 -20.77 32.25 -14.46
CA GLU A 195 -19.55 31.58 -14.03
C GLU A 195 -18.41 32.57 -13.78
N GLN A 196 -17.88 32.57 -12.57
CA GLN A 196 -16.75 33.38 -12.13
C GLN A 196 -15.59 32.46 -11.75
N TRP A 197 -14.37 32.85 -12.13
CA TRP A 197 -13.17 32.04 -11.98
C TRP A 197 -12.17 32.70 -11.04
N GLU A 198 -11.84 32.01 -9.96
CA GLU A 198 -10.82 32.42 -8.99
C GLU A 198 -9.55 31.59 -9.16
N ASP A 199 -8.40 32.25 -9.01
CA ASP A 199 -7.12 31.55 -8.92
C ASP A 199 -7.03 30.83 -7.58
N VAL A 200 -6.48 29.60 -7.58
CA VAL A 200 -6.22 28.91 -6.31
C VAL A 200 -5.19 29.73 -5.51
N PRO A 201 -5.52 30.15 -4.26
CA PRO A 201 -4.57 30.90 -3.44
C PRO A 201 -3.28 30.11 -3.25
N LYS A 202 -2.14 30.78 -3.39
CA LYS A 202 -0.81 30.13 -3.30
C LYS A 202 -0.61 29.45 -1.95
N ASP A 203 -1.21 30.02 -0.90
CA ASP A 203 -1.02 29.61 0.49
C ASP A 203 -1.89 28.40 0.85
N LEU A 204 -3.03 28.23 0.17
CA LEU A 204 -3.92 27.07 0.34
C LEU A 204 -3.19 25.76 -0.03
N ALA A 205 -2.31 25.78 -1.03
CA ALA A 205 -1.52 24.61 -1.39
C ALA A 205 -0.56 24.18 -0.26
N VAL A 206 0.00 25.15 0.48
CA VAL A 206 0.94 24.88 1.58
C VAL A 206 0.21 24.34 2.80
N GLU A 207 -0.97 24.89 3.11
CA GLU A 207 -1.83 24.45 4.22
C GLU A 207 -2.21 22.96 4.09
N TYR A 208 -2.49 22.49 2.88
CA TYR A 208 -2.80 21.09 2.58
C TYR A 208 -1.57 20.23 2.23
N GLY A 209 -0.35 20.71 2.52
CA GLY A 209 0.89 19.94 2.38
C GLY A 209 1.38 19.72 0.94
N PHE A 210 0.89 20.50 -0.01
CA PHE A 210 1.35 20.46 -1.40
C PHE A 210 2.57 21.38 -1.63
N GLN A 211 3.37 21.05 -2.65
CA GLN A 211 4.51 21.89 -3.02
C GLN A 211 4.06 23.30 -3.46
N PRO A 212 4.75 24.37 -3.01
CA PRO A 212 4.51 25.72 -3.51
C PRO A 212 4.66 25.75 -5.03
N GLY A 213 3.57 26.07 -5.73
CA GLY A 213 3.53 26.15 -7.18
C GLY A 213 2.90 24.96 -7.91
N ILE A 214 2.51 23.88 -7.24
CA ILE A 214 1.76 22.79 -7.90
C ILE A 214 0.40 23.28 -8.42
N MET A 215 -0.24 24.19 -7.67
CA MET A 215 -1.53 24.80 -8.00
C MET A 215 -1.37 26.07 -8.87
N LYS A 216 -0.15 26.48 -9.20
CA LYS A 216 0.10 27.71 -9.97
C LYS A 216 -0.47 27.56 -11.38
N GLY A 217 -1.39 28.46 -11.74
CA GLY A 217 -2.07 28.47 -13.04
C GLY A 217 -3.26 27.50 -13.12
N ILE A 218 -3.75 27.00 -11.97
CA ILE A 218 -5.04 26.31 -11.87
C ILE A 218 -6.07 27.32 -11.36
N ARG A 219 -7.24 27.37 -12.00
CA ARG A 219 -8.37 28.21 -11.59
C ARG A 219 -9.56 27.34 -11.24
N ILE A 220 -10.38 27.77 -10.30
CA ILE A 220 -11.60 27.10 -9.89
C ILE A 220 -12.75 28.06 -10.15
N SER A 221 -13.85 27.57 -10.72
CA SER A 221 -15.06 28.38 -10.88
C SER A 221 -16.02 28.20 -9.70
N ASN A 222 -16.83 29.22 -9.47
CA ASN A 222 -17.96 29.18 -8.53
C ASN A 222 -18.99 28.07 -8.85
N LEU A 223 -18.92 27.44 -10.03
CA LEU A 223 -19.75 26.30 -10.44
C LEU A 223 -19.02 24.95 -10.32
N GLY A 224 -17.88 24.90 -9.60
CA GLY A 224 -17.14 23.67 -9.32
C GLY A 224 -16.32 23.15 -10.51
N ARG A 225 -16.15 23.95 -11.57
CA ARG A 225 -15.26 23.59 -12.70
C ARG A 225 -13.82 23.97 -12.36
N ILE A 226 -12.87 23.16 -12.81
CA ILE A 226 -11.43 23.36 -12.65
C ILE A 226 -10.83 23.63 -14.03
N GLN A 227 -10.13 24.76 -14.16
CA GLN A 227 -9.29 25.07 -15.30
C GLN A 227 -7.85 24.70 -14.99
N ASP A 228 -7.26 23.82 -15.80
CA ASP A 228 -5.85 23.46 -15.66
C ASP A 228 -4.91 24.49 -16.30
N LYS A 229 -3.60 24.32 -16.08
CA LYS A 229 -2.52 25.17 -16.64
C LYS A 229 -2.46 25.22 -18.17
N MET A 230 -3.18 24.35 -18.87
CA MET A 230 -3.28 24.31 -20.33
C MET A 230 -4.59 24.95 -20.81
N GLY A 231 -5.35 25.57 -19.90
CA GLY A 231 -6.63 26.22 -20.17
C GLY A 231 -7.83 25.27 -20.21
N ARG A 232 -7.64 23.96 -20.00
CA ARG A 232 -8.71 22.95 -20.10
C ARG A 232 -9.61 23.04 -18.87
N ARG A 233 -10.92 23.12 -19.10
CA ARG A 233 -11.95 23.25 -18.06
C ARG A 233 -12.72 21.94 -17.91
N THR A 234 -12.75 21.39 -16.71
CA THR A 234 -13.43 20.12 -16.39
C THR A 234 -14.21 20.24 -15.10
N PHE A 235 -15.24 19.42 -14.87
CA PHE A 235 -15.98 19.38 -13.58
C PHE A 235 -15.23 18.58 -12.49
N GLY A 236 -13.93 18.28 -12.68
CA GLY A 236 -13.25 17.27 -11.89
C GLY A 236 -13.70 15.84 -12.27
N LEU A 237 -13.11 14.84 -11.61
CA LEU A 237 -13.54 13.44 -11.75
C LEU A 237 -14.60 13.17 -10.69
N GLU A 238 -15.83 12.83 -11.08
CA GLU A 238 -16.76 12.21 -10.12
C GLU A 238 -16.17 10.87 -9.70
N VAL A 239 -15.65 10.81 -8.48
CA VAL A 239 -15.29 9.55 -7.85
C VAL A 239 -16.58 9.01 -7.24
N PRO A 240 -17.13 7.87 -7.69
CA PRO A 240 -18.30 7.29 -7.04
C PRO A 240 -17.89 6.92 -5.61
N SER A 241 -18.38 7.68 -4.63
CA SER A 241 -18.05 7.46 -3.22
C SER A 241 -18.62 6.11 -2.80
N LYS A 242 -17.77 5.20 -2.30
CA LYS A 242 -18.22 3.97 -1.66
C LYS A 242 -18.47 4.11 -0.16
N PHE A 243 -18.17 5.27 0.44
CA PHE A 243 -18.44 5.56 1.85
C PHE A 243 -18.66 7.08 2.05
N PRO A 244 -19.70 7.50 2.79
CA PRO A 244 -19.93 8.91 3.10
C PRO A 244 -18.94 9.37 4.19
N GLY A 245 -18.11 10.37 3.89
CA GLY A 245 -17.36 11.12 4.92
C GLY A 245 -15.87 11.35 4.68
N ASP A 246 -15.19 10.55 3.86
CA ASP A 246 -13.72 10.65 3.73
C ASP A 246 -13.27 10.96 2.30
N CYS A 247 -12.77 12.18 2.09
CA CYS A 247 -12.17 12.61 0.83
C CYS A 247 -10.68 12.23 0.80
N TYR A 248 -10.32 11.10 0.19
CA TYR A 248 -8.92 10.72 -0.02
C TYR A 248 -8.43 11.18 -1.39
N MET A 249 -7.62 12.25 -1.41
CA MET A 249 -6.75 12.57 -2.54
C MET A 249 -5.55 11.63 -2.53
N SER A 250 -5.45 10.75 -3.55
CA SER A 250 -4.32 9.84 -3.69
C SER A 250 -3.02 10.63 -3.96
N THR A 251 -2.05 10.55 -3.06
CA THR A 251 -0.72 11.09 -3.26
C THR A 251 0.07 10.21 -4.23
N PHE A 252 0.17 10.65 -5.48
CA PHE A 252 1.23 10.20 -6.38
C PHE A 252 2.55 10.87 -5.96
N VAL A 253 3.35 10.19 -5.15
CA VAL A 253 4.77 10.53 -4.97
C VAL A 253 5.58 9.23 -4.94
N GLY A 254 6.56 9.11 -5.83
CA GLY A 254 7.46 7.95 -5.80
C GLY A 254 8.50 7.88 -6.89
N SER A 255 9.09 9.00 -7.32
CA SER A 255 10.35 9.00 -8.06
C SER A 255 11.43 8.40 -7.16
N SER A 256 12.06 7.30 -7.58
CA SER A 256 13.23 6.74 -6.89
C SER A 256 14.38 7.74 -6.95
N VAL A 257 15.01 8.07 -5.81
CA VAL A 257 16.28 8.82 -5.82
C VAL A 257 17.31 8.04 -5.02
N GLN A 258 18.43 7.80 -5.68
CA GLN A 258 19.62 7.09 -5.23
C GLN A 258 20.22 7.78 -4.00
N GLY A 259 20.50 7.02 -2.94
CA GLY A 259 21.33 7.50 -1.83
C GLY A 259 22.79 7.21 -2.16
N GLN A 260 23.57 8.24 -2.45
CA GLN A 260 25.03 8.24 -2.36
C GLN A 260 25.37 8.93 -1.02
N GLY A 261 26.33 8.38 -0.26
CA GLY A 261 26.80 8.96 1.00
C GLY A 261 27.41 10.34 0.77
N ILE A 262 27.23 11.24 1.74
CA ILE A 262 27.73 12.62 1.67
C ILE A 262 28.32 13.05 3.01
N ILE A 263 29.23 14.01 2.96
CA ILE A 263 29.82 14.64 4.14
C ILE A 263 29.37 16.10 4.15
N SER A 264 28.82 16.57 5.28
CA SER A 264 28.63 18.00 5.50
C SER A 264 29.84 18.56 6.24
N CYS A 265 30.26 19.77 5.90
CA CYS A 265 31.19 20.56 6.70
C CYS A 265 30.50 21.83 7.17
N ASN A 266 30.44 22.05 8.49
CA ASN A 266 30.00 23.32 9.04
C ASN A 266 31.08 24.37 8.79
N ILE A 267 30.70 25.53 8.23
CA ILE A 267 31.64 26.58 7.83
C ILE A 267 32.17 27.35 9.05
N ALA A 268 31.35 27.50 10.10
CA ALA A 268 31.72 28.25 11.29
C ALA A 268 32.60 27.43 12.25
N SER A 269 32.29 26.14 12.44
CA SER A 269 33.06 25.27 13.34
C SER A 269 34.11 24.40 12.64
N GLY A 270 34.05 24.26 11.32
CA GLY A 270 34.87 23.30 10.57
C GLY A 270 34.49 21.84 10.80
N GLU A 271 33.42 21.57 11.56
CA GLU A 271 33.02 20.21 11.93
C GLU A 271 32.50 19.45 10.71
N LYS A 272 33.10 18.28 10.45
CA LYS A 272 32.69 17.37 9.38
C LYS A 272 31.81 16.25 9.93
N LYS A 273 30.69 15.98 9.26
CA LYS A 273 29.74 14.92 9.64
C LYS A 273 29.32 14.11 8.42
N ARG A 274 29.36 12.78 8.55
CA ARG A 274 28.98 11.83 7.49
C ARG A 274 27.49 11.49 7.55
N PHE A 275 26.86 11.38 6.38
CA PHE A 275 25.46 10.98 6.24
C PHE A 275 25.32 9.91 5.15
N ALA A 276 24.47 8.92 5.41
CA ALA A 276 24.22 7.84 4.45
C ALA A 276 23.45 8.31 3.20
N SER A 277 22.82 9.50 3.24
CA SER A 277 22.18 10.12 2.08
C SER A 277 21.92 11.62 2.25
N GLN A 278 21.70 12.30 1.13
CA GLN A 278 21.25 13.71 1.10
C GLN A 278 19.95 13.94 1.89
N SER A 279 19.03 12.96 1.90
CA SER A 279 17.77 13.07 2.64
C SER A 279 17.97 12.98 4.15
N GLN A 280 18.92 12.17 4.61
CA GLN A 280 19.26 12.08 6.03
C GLN A 280 19.94 13.37 6.50
N ALA A 281 20.92 13.87 5.74
CA ALA A 281 21.57 15.14 6.02
C ALA A 281 20.56 16.30 6.06
N ALA A 282 19.65 16.37 5.10
CA ALA A 282 18.57 17.36 5.07
C ALA A 282 17.73 17.35 6.35
N LYS A 283 17.31 16.15 6.80
CA LYS A 283 16.47 16.01 7.99
C LYS A 283 17.22 16.40 9.27
N GLU A 284 18.47 15.96 9.39
CA GLU A 284 19.25 16.14 10.63
C GLU A 284 19.81 17.56 10.77
N LEU A 285 20.16 18.20 9.65
CA LEU A 285 20.65 19.58 9.64
C LEU A 285 19.54 20.62 9.47
N GLY A 286 18.27 20.20 9.30
CA GLY A 286 17.13 21.10 9.08
C GLY A 286 17.17 21.82 7.72
N LEU A 287 17.76 21.19 6.70
CA LEU A 287 18.01 21.79 5.38
C LEU A 287 17.09 21.23 4.30
N PHE A 288 16.91 21.98 3.22
CA PHE A 288 16.27 21.46 2.02
C PHE A 288 17.21 20.54 1.24
N GLN A 289 16.79 19.29 1.01
CA GLN A 289 17.57 18.31 0.23
C GLN A 289 17.94 18.81 -1.17
N SER A 290 17.10 19.65 -1.78
CA SER A 290 17.40 20.30 -3.06
C SER A 290 18.63 21.20 -2.99
N ASN A 291 18.83 21.92 -1.88
CA ASN A 291 19.97 22.83 -1.69
C ASN A 291 21.26 22.04 -1.50
N ILE A 292 21.20 20.93 -0.76
CA ILE A 292 22.31 19.97 -0.63
C ILE A 292 22.70 19.43 -2.01
N SER A 293 21.72 19.06 -2.85
CA SER A 293 21.97 18.60 -4.22
C SER A 293 22.61 19.67 -5.10
N LEU A 294 22.23 20.94 -4.94
CA LEU A 294 22.85 22.06 -5.66
C LEU A 294 24.28 22.31 -5.19
N CYS A 295 24.56 22.17 -3.89
CA CYS A 295 25.92 22.26 -3.34
C CYS A 295 26.83 21.18 -3.93
N LEU A 296 26.38 19.92 -3.92
CA LEU A 296 27.13 18.79 -4.49
C LEU A 296 27.36 18.89 -6.00
N LYS A 297 26.56 19.68 -6.72
CA LYS A 297 26.71 19.95 -8.16
C LYS A 297 27.57 21.18 -8.44
N GLY A 298 28.12 21.82 -7.41
CA GLY A 298 28.87 23.07 -7.51
C GLY A 298 28.03 24.27 -7.97
N LYS A 299 26.69 24.16 -7.93
CA LYS A 299 25.78 25.24 -8.34
C LYS A 299 25.42 26.19 -7.20
N LEU A 300 25.71 25.79 -5.97
CA LEU A 300 25.53 26.58 -4.76
C LEU A 300 26.80 26.39 -3.92
N ALA A 301 27.39 27.47 -3.42
CA ALA A 301 28.65 27.37 -2.66
C ALA A 301 28.43 26.75 -1.27
N SER A 302 27.32 27.10 -0.62
CA SER A 302 26.93 26.61 0.70
C SER A 302 25.43 26.81 0.92
N THR A 303 24.83 26.09 1.87
CA THR A 303 23.46 26.34 2.32
C THR A 303 23.44 26.41 3.85
N GLU A 304 22.86 27.48 4.40
CA GLU A 304 22.68 27.69 5.85
C GLU A 304 23.95 27.40 6.68
N GLY A 305 25.12 27.82 6.22
CA GLY A 305 26.38 27.62 6.92
C GLY A 305 27.05 26.25 6.75
N TYR A 306 26.56 25.41 5.83
CA TYR A 306 27.15 24.10 5.52
C TYR A 306 27.58 23.99 4.06
N THR A 307 28.74 23.35 3.83
CA THR A 307 29.15 22.83 2.52
C THR A 307 28.99 21.31 2.48
N PHE A 308 28.87 20.75 1.28
CA PHE A 308 28.61 19.32 1.08
C PHE A 308 29.56 18.74 0.05
N GLU A 309 30.22 17.66 0.40
CA GLU A 309 31.05 16.86 -0.50
C GLU A 309 30.52 15.42 -0.58
N LYS A 310 30.82 14.74 -1.69
CA LYS A 310 30.49 13.32 -1.81
C LYS A 310 31.43 12.53 -0.89
N ASP A 311 30.90 11.57 -0.16
CA ASP A 311 31.74 10.67 0.62
C ASP A 311 32.48 9.73 -0.33
N ALA A 312 33.79 9.94 -0.49
CA ALA A 312 34.66 9.14 -1.35
C ALA A 312 34.85 7.72 -0.81
N ASP A 313 34.66 7.49 0.50
CA ASP A 313 34.78 6.18 1.14
C ASP A 313 33.47 5.38 1.14
N TYR A 314 32.37 5.92 0.56
CA TYR A 314 31.08 5.21 0.45
C TYR A 314 31.20 3.86 -0.27
N GLU A 315 32.21 3.68 -1.14
CA GLU A 315 32.50 2.41 -1.80
C GLU A 315 33.04 1.35 -0.82
N ASN A 316 33.74 1.74 0.25
CA ASN A 316 34.24 0.81 1.28
C ASN A 316 33.10 0.25 2.15
N ASP A 317 32.05 1.03 2.42
CA ASP A 317 30.84 0.56 3.14
C ASP A 317 30.01 -0.47 2.33
N GLN A 318 30.28 -0.58 1.03
CA GLN A 318 29.68 -1.57 0.13
C GLN A 318 30.54 -2.84 -0.01
N ALA A 319 31.70 -2.96 0.64
CA ALA A 319 32.48 -4.20 0.64
C ALA A 319 31.75 -5.32 1.39
N ASP A 320 32.04 -6.59 1.06
CA ASP A 320 31.56 -7.73 1.84
C ASP A 320 32.27 -7.73 3.20
N LEU A 321 31.51 -7.95 4.28
CA LEU A 321 32.15 -8.11 5.59
C LEU A 321 32.85 -9.47 5.64
N PRO A 322 33.96 -9.62 6.38
CA PRO A 322 34.62 -10.91 6.53
C PRO A 322 33.64 -11.99 7.02
N GLY A 323 33.49 -13.07 6.25
CA GLY A 323 32.56 -14.17 6.59
C GLY A 323 31.08 -13.90 6.32
N GLU A 324 30.74 -12.82 5.62
CA GLU A 324 29.35 -12.48 5.32
C GLU A 324 28.76 -13.34 4.19
N GLU A 325 27.70 -14.07 4.51
CA GLU A 325 26.92 -14.84 3.55
C GLU A 325 25.75 -14.01 3.03
N TRP A 326 25.44 -14.10 1.73
CA TRP A 326 24.25 -13.45 1.14
C TRP A 326 23.27 -14.49 0.60
N ARG A 327 22.03 -14.46 1.09
CA ARG A 327 20.96 -15.37 0.68
C ARG A 327 19.75 -14.64 0.11
N LYS A 328 19.04 -15.30 -0.80
CA LYS A 328 17.70 -14.87 -1.25
C LYS A 328 16.66 -15.55 -0.36
N ILE A 329 15.51 -14.90 -0.19
CA ILE A 329 14.35 -15.56 0.39
C ILE A 329 13.77 -16.49 -0.71
N PRO A 330 13.56 -17.78 -0.44
CA PRO A 330 12.88 -18.68 -1.37
C PRO A 330 11.50 -18.13 -1.77
N GLU A 331 11.13 -18.29 -3.04
CA GLU A 331 9.93 -17.65 -3.60
C GLU A 331 8.64 -18.11 -2.92
N ASP A 332 8.54 -19.42 -2.66
CA ASP A 332 7.47 -20.06 -1.89
C ASP A 332 7.36 -19.50 -0.46
N VAL A 333 8.49 -19.35 0.23
CA VAL A 333 8.56 -18.77 1.59
C VAL A 333 8.14 -17.30 1.57
N GLY A 334 8.59 -16.53 0.58
CA GLY A 334 8.22 -15.13 0.41
C GLY A 334 6.72 -14.95 0.18
N ILE A 335 6.14 -15.74 -0.73
CA ILE A 335 4.71 -15.72 -1.05
C ILE A 335 3.86 -16.08 0.18
N ALA A 336 4.25 -17.12 0.92
CA ALA A 336 3.58 -17.53 2.15
C ALA A 336 3.54 -16.41 3.22
N GLN A 337 4.52 -15.51 3.20
CA GLN A 337 4.61 -14.35 4.10
C GLN A 337 4.04 -13.05 3.49
N GLY A 338 3.34 -13.15 2.35
CA GLY A 338 2.66 -12.01 1.72
C GLY A 338 3.61 -11.06 0.98
N PHE A 339 4.76 -11.56 0.52
CA PHE A 339 5.66 -10.88 -0.41
C PHE A 339 5.55 -11.52 -1.79
N SER A 340 5.22 -10.74 -2.82
CA SER A 340 5.23 -11.29 -4.18
C SER A 340 6.66 -11.48 -4.69
N SER A 341 6.85 -12.40 -5.63
CA SER A 341 8.14 -12.64 -6.28
C SER A 341 8.73 -11.37 -6.88
N LYS A 342 7.87 -10.50 -7.43
CA LYS A 342 8.26 -9.20 -7.99
C LYS A 342 8.76 -8.21 -6.94
N MET A 343 8.29 -8.31 -5.69
CA MET A 343 8.79 -7.47 -4.59
C MET A 343 10.22 -7.87 -4.19
N LEU A 344 10.44 -9.16 -3.99
CA LEU A 344 11.75 -9.65 -3.54
C LEU A 344 12.75 -9.88 -4.68
N ALA A 345 12.32 -9.71 -5.94
CA ALA A 345 13.15 -9.91 -7.13
C ALA A 345 14.44 -9.09 -7.08
N GLY A 346 15.58 -9.80 -7.10
CA GLY A 346 16.91 -9.20 -7.09
C GLY A 346 17.40 -8.73 -5.72
N MET A 347 16.63 -8.93 -4.64
CA MET A 347 17.09 -8.62 -3.28
C MET A 347 17.84 -9.80 -2.67
N GLN A 348 18.88 -9.50 -1.87
CA GLN A 348 19.60 -10.48 -1.06
C GLN A 348 19.75 -9.96 0.37
N PHE A 349 19.85 -10.88 1.33
CA PHE A 349 19.94 -10.59 2.76
C PHE A 349 21.22 -11.25 3.29
N SER A 350 21.97 -10.51 4.09
CA SER A 350 23.26 -10.95 4.58
C SER A 350 23.17 -11.54 5.99
N SER A 351 24.11 -12.42 6.33
CA SER A 351 24.24 -12.98 7.68
C SER A 351 24.52 -11.91 8.74
N ALA A 352 25.09 -10.77 8.36
CA ALA A 352 25.30 -9.61 9.23
C ALA A 352 24.06 -8.70 9.36
N GLY A 353 22.92 -9.07 8.75
CA GLY A 353 21.70 -8.26 8.81
C GLY A 353 21.64 -7.13 7.80
N ARG A 354 22.45 -7.18 6.74
CA ARG A 354 22.40 -6.21 5.62
C ARG A 354 21.44 -6.66 4.53
N VAL A 355 20.91 -5.70 3.78
CA VAL A 355 20.06 -5.92 2.62
C VAL A 355 20.77 -5.38 1.38
N ARG A 356 20.89 -6.22 0.35
CA ARG A 356 21.31 -5.84 -0.99
C ARG A 356 20.06 -5.66 -1.83
N ASP A 357 19.82 -4.44 -2.32
CA ASP A 357 18.68 -4.16 -3.18
C ASP A 357 18.91 -4.66 -4.62
N LYS A 358 17.86 -4.60 -5.45
CA LYS A 358 17.91 -5.01 -6.86
C LYS A 358 18.91 -4.23 -7.72
N ARG A 359 19.45 -3.12 -7.21
CA ARG A 359 20.45 -2.29 -7.88
C ARG A 359 21.85 -2.54 -7.31
N GLY A 360 22.00 -3.54 -6.43
CA GLY A 360 23.27 -3.93 -5.82
C GLY A 360 23.65 -3.14 -4.57
N ARG A 361 22.83 -2.18 -4.12
CA ARG A 361 23.18 -1.35 -2.94
C ARG A 361 22.94 -2.11 -1.65
N ARG A 362 23.92 -2.06 -0.75
CA ARG A 362 23.95 -2.74 0.54
C ARG A 362 23.65 -1.74 1.66
N THR A 363 22.74 -2.10 2.56
CA THR A 363 22.29 -1.23 3.65
C THR A 363 21.78 -2.05 4.84
N PHE A 364 21.91 -1.54 6.06
CA PHE A 364 21.22 -2.09 7.24
C PHE A 364 19.73 -1.71 7.32
N GLY A 365 19.23 -0.95 6.34
CA GLY A 365 17.88 -0.40 6.34
C GLY A 365 17.81 0.94 7.06
N THR A 366 16.59 1.49 7.13
CA THR A 366 16.30 2.77 7.79
C THR A 366 15.58 2.52 9.11
N ASP A 367 15.84 3.35 10.11
CA ASP A 367 15.13 3.29 11.39
C ASP A 367 13.63 3.61 11.25
N LEU A 368 12.81 2.76 11.85
CA LEU A 368 11.38 2.96 12.03
C LEU A 368 10.97 2.49 13.43
N GLY A 369 10.93 3.43 14.37
CA GLY A 369 10.77 3.12 15.79
C GLY A 369 11.99 2.34 16.28
N SER A 370 11.77 1.22 16.97
CA SER A 370 12.85 0.38 17.48
C SER A 370 13.43 -0.60 16.46
N HIS A 371 12.98 -0.61 15.20
CA HIS A 371 13.39 -1.63 14.21
C HIS A 371 13.90 -1.01 12.92
N LYS A 372 14.81 -1.71 12.23
CA LYS A 372 15.25 -1.37 10.87
C LYS A 372 14.25 -1.88 9.81
N VAL A 373 13.98 -1.08 8.79
CA VAL A 373 13.10 -1.41 7.66
C VAL A 373 13.73 -1.13 6.31
N VAL A 374 13.30 -1.86 5.28
CA VAL A 374 13.67 -1.65 3.88
C VAL A 374 12.42 -1.59 3.00
N LYS A 375 12.52 -0.89 1.86
CA LYS A 375 11.47 -0.92 0.82
C LYS A 375 11.70 -2.12 -0.09
N VAL A 376 10.70 -2.97 -0.21
CA VAL A 376 10.74 -4.19 -1.06
C VAL A 376 10.06 -4.01 -2.42
N ALA A 377 9.73 -2.78 -2.85
CA ALA A 377 9.22 -2.51 -4.19
C ALA A 377 9.32 -1.03 -4.55
N ASP A 378 9.35 -0.73 -5.85
CA ASP A 378 9.26 0.63 -6.39
C ASP A 378 7.81 0.93 -6.82
N GLY A 379 7.37 2.19 -6.64
CA GLY A 379 6.07 2.66 -7.12
C GLY A 379 4.89 2.34 -6.19
N PRO A 380 3.65 2.25 -6.71
CA PRO A 380 2.43 2.12 -5.90
C PRO A 380 2.33 0.80 -5.11
N LEU A 381 3.18 -0.18 -5.42
CA LEU A 381 3.30 -1.44 -4.68
C LEU A 381 4.41 -1.40 -3.60
N SER A 382 5.02 -0.24 -3.36
CA SER A 382 6.11 -0.10 -2.39
C SER A 382 5.62 -0.42 -0.97
N LYS A 383 6.18 -1.46 -0.37
CA LYS A 383 5.91 -1.88 1.01
C LYS A 383 7.18 -1.74 1.83
N LYS A 384 7.04 -1.26 3.07
CA LYS A 384 8.12 -1.29 4.07
C LYS A 384 8.09 -2.66 4.75
N ALA A 385 9.22 -3.34 4.78
CA ALA A 385 9.38 -4.64 5.43
C ALA A 385 10.49 -4.54 6.47
N ARG A 386 10.33 -5.25 7.60
CA ARG A 386 11.32 -5.25 8.70
C ARG A 386 12.51 -6.11 8.33
N VAL A 387 13.71 -5.59 8.53
CA VAL A 387 14.95 -6.26 8.12
C VAL A 387 15.14 -7.59 8.87
N HIS A 388 14.92 -7.62 10.19
CA HIS A 388 15.00 -8.88 10.95
C HIS A 388 14.09 -9.98 10.41
N VAL A 389 12.87 -9.66 9.95
CA VAL A 389 11.95 -10.67 9.40
C VAL A 389 12.52 -11.24 8.12
N LEU A 390 13.00 -10.38 7.23
CA LEU A 390 13.53 -10.79 5.93
C LEU A 390 14.83 -11.62 6.10
N CYS A 391 15.71 -11.21 7.01
CA CYS A 391 16.92 -11.99 7.35
C CYS A 391 16.54 -13.36 7.94
N THR A 392 15.56 -13.41 8.85
CA THR A 392 15.11 -14.69 9.42
C THR A 392 14.54 -15.60 8.35
N LEU A 393 13.71 -15.09 7.43
CA LEU A 393 13.18 -15.89 6.32
C LEU A 393 14.28 -16.39 5.37
N ALA A 394 15.34 -15.61 5.15
CA ALA A 394 16.44 -15.97 4.26
C ALA A 394 17.38 -17.04 4.86
N PHE A 395 17.59 -17.03 6.17
CA PHE A 395 18.56 -17.91 6.83
C PHE A 395 17.95 -19.04 7.65
N HIS A 396 16.81 -18.80 8.29
CA HIS A 396 16.09 -19.75 9.16
C HIS A 396 14.83 -20.33 8.49
N GLY A 397 14.48 -19.86 7.30
CA GLY A 397 13.33 -20.35 6.54
C GLY A 397 11.98 -19.85 7.07
N PRO A 398 10.86 -20.47 6.64
CA PRO A 398 9.53 -20.04 7.03
C PRO A 398 9.30 -20.21 8.54
N PRO A 399 8.40 -19.43 9.16
CA PRO A 399 8.03 -19.63 10.55
C PRO A 399 7.48 -21.05 10.76
N PRO A 400 7.81 -21.74 11.87
CA PRO A 400 7.30 -23.09 12.17
C PRO A 400 5.77 -23.16 12.30
N GLY A 401 5.11 -22.03 12.51
CA GLY A 401 3.66 -21.92 12.53
C GLY A 401 3.19 -20.48 12.58
N LYS A 402 1.89 -20.26 12.37
CA LYS A 402 1.24 -18.93 12.34
C LYS A 402 1.46 -18.08 13.60
N ASP A 403 1.77 -18.73 14.71
CA ASP A 403 1.99 -18.12 16.01
C ASP A 403 3.47 -17.95 16.36
N HIS A 404 4.37 -18.02 15.37
CA HIS A 404 5.77 -17.66 15.56
C HIS A 404 6.03 -16.22 15.14
N ILE A 405 6.83 -15.52 15.93
CA ILE A 405 7.37 -14.19 15.65
C ILE A 405 8.90 -14.25 15.69
N VAL A 406 9.55 -13.31 15.04
CA VAL A 406 10.99 -13.17 15.11
C VAL A 406 11.36 -12.45 16.41
N GLN A 407 12.35 -12.98 17.12
CA GLN A 407 12.92 -12.37 18.31
C GLN A 407 14.43 -12.20 18.15
N HIS A 408 14.92 -11.08 18.68
CA HIS A 408 16.34 -10.80 18.91
C HIS A 408 16.79 -11.46 20.21
N ILE A 409 17.78 -12.35 20.13
CA ILE A 409 18.30 -13.13 21.26
C ILE A 409 18.93 -12.21 22.31
N ASN A 410 19.77 -11.27 21.88
CA ASN A 410 20.42 -10.28 22.74
C ASN A 410 19.50 -9.10 23.16
N GLY A 411 18.27 -9.06 22.65
CA GLY A 411 17.30 -8.00 22.91
C GLY A 411 17.57 -6.65 22.22
N GLU A 412 18.66 -6.54 21.47
CA GLU A 412 19.04 -5.36 20.69
C GLU A 412 18.38 -5.40 19.31
N ASN A 413 17.37 -4.55 19.11
CA ASN A 413 16.52 -4.59 17.91
C ASN A 413 17.21 -4.05 16.65
N SER A 414 18.37 -3.39 16.81
CA SER A 414 19.19 -2.90 15.70
C SER A 414 20.12 -3.97 15.12
N ASP A 415 20.46 -5.00 15.90
CA ASP A 415 21.32 -6.10 15.50
C ASP A 415 20.53 -7.20 14.78
N ASN A 416 20.51 -7.14 13.46
CA ASN A 416 19.77 -8.10 12.62
C ASN A 416 20.66 -9.25 12.11
N SER A 417 21.78 -9.53 12.78
CA SER A 417 22.63 -10.68 12.44
C SER A 417 21.86 -12.00 12.54
N ARG A 418 22.17 -12.94 11.64
CA ARG A 418 21.53 -14.26 11.56
C ARG A 418 21.56 -14.97 12.92
N GLU A 419 22.70 -14.88 13.60
CA GLU A 419 22.99 -15.53 14.88
C GLU A 419 22.16 -14.94 16.02
N ASN A 420 21.72 -13.68 15.87
CA ASN A 420 20.90 -12.98 16.86
C ASN A 420 19.39 -13.13 16.62
N LEU A 421 18.96 -13.74 15.51
CA LEU A 421 17.55 -13.85 15.15
C LEU A 421 17.04 -15.28 15.28
N THR A 422 15.86 -15.45 15.89
CA THR A 422 15.21 -16.76 16.01
C THR A 422 13.68 -16.67 15.97
N TRP A 423 13.03 -17.76 15.60
CA TRP A 423 11.58 -17.90 15.67
C TRP A 423 11.15 -18.30 17.08
N VAL A 424 10.23 -17.54 17.68
CA VAL A 424 9.65 -17.84 18.99
C VAL A 424 8.13 -17.85 18.93
N HIS A 425 7.50 -18.67 19.75
CA HIS A 425 6.03 -18.69 19.84
C HIS A 425 5.52 -17.40 20.49
N LYS A 426 4.41 -16.82 19.99
CA LYS A 426 3.80 -15.56 20.47
C LYS A 426 3.44 -15.60 21.96
N THR A 427 3.20 -16.79 22.51
CA THR A 427 2.87 -17.02 23.93
C THR A 427 4.05 -17.52 24.74
N ALA A 428 5.26 -17.61 24.16
CA ALA A 428 6.44 -17.83 24.96
C ALA A 428 6.50 -16.69 25.99
N PRO A 429 6.65 -16.99 27.28
CA PRO A 429 6.83 -15.94 28.28
C PRO A 429 8.03 -15.12 27.83
N SER A 430 7.79 -13.86 27.47
CA SER A 430 8.88 -12.97 27.17
C SER A 430 9.70 -12.88 28.46
N ASP A 431 10.92 -13.40 28.45
CA ASP A 431 11.85 -13.30 29.58
C ASP A 431 12.21 -11.84 29.91
N ARG A 432 11.65 -10.90 29.14
CA ARG A 432 11.40 -9.54 29.58
C ARG A 432 10.37 -9.55 30.70
N ARG A 433 10.88 -9.70 31.93
CA ARG A 433 10.52 -8.77 33.01
C ARG A 433 10.67 -7.35 32.45
N GLY A 434 9.65 -6.87 31.73
CA GLY A 434 9.49 -5.43 31.53
C GLY A 434 9.49 -4.87 32.93
N THR A 435 10.49 -4.05 33.26
CA THR A 435 10.67 -3.47 34.59
C THR A 435 9.33 -2.89 35.01
N VAL A 436 8.63 -3.63 35.85
CA VAL A 436 7.35 -3.23 36.38
C VAL A 436 7.72 -2.12 37.34
N LYS A 437 7.56 -0.87 36.89
CA LYS A 437 7.91 0.27 37.72
C LYS A 437 6.85 0.39 38.79
N ALA A 438 7.29 0.33 40.04
CA ALA A 438 6.42 0.58 41.17
C ALA A 438 5.84 1.99 41.06
N VAL A 439 4.61 2.17 41.55
CA VAL A 439 3.90 3.44 41.52
C VAL A 439 3.42 3.80 42.91
N GLN A 440 3.50 5.09 43.21
CA GLN A 440 3.07 5.68 44.48
C GLN A 440 1.74 6.39 44.28
N LYS A 441 0.80 6.10 45.19
CA LYS A 441 -0.45 6.82 45.37
C LYS A 441 -0.19 8.01 46.28
N ILE A 442 -0.54 9.20 45.82
CA ILE A 442 -0.26 10.46 46.51
C ILE A 442 -1.56 11.12 46.95
N ASP A 443 -1.58 11.59 48.19
CA ASP A 443 -2.63 12.47 48.68
C ASP A 443 -2.50 13.87 48.05
N ARG A 444 -3.58 14.37 47.47
CA ARG A 444 -3.54 15.60 46.66
C ARG A 444 -3.40 16.86 47.51
N GLU A 445 -3.88 16.84 48.74
CA GLU A 445 -3.87 18.02 49.61
C GLU A 445 -2.55 18.15 50.37
N SER A 446 -2.03 17.03 50.88
CA SER A 446 -0.78 17.00 51.66
C SER A 446 0.47 16.66 50.84
N GLY A 447 0.32 16.08 49.64
CA GLY A 447 1.43 15.56 48.85
C GLY A 447 2.06 14.29 49.42
N ALA A 448 1.47 13.70 50.48
CA ALA A 448 2.02 12.53 51.14
C ALA A 448 1.83 11.25 50.31
N VAL A 449 2.82 10.36 50.34
CA VAL A 449 2.69 9.01 49.74
C VAL A 449 1.80 8.15 50.63
N LEU A 450 0.62 7.80 50.12
CA LEU A 450 -0.38 6.99 50.82
C LEU A 450 -0.11 5.48 50.69
N ALA A 451 0.40 5.04 49.55
CA ALA A 451 0.70 3.62 49.28
C ALA A 451 1.68 3.49 48.10
N THR A 452 2.47 2.43 48.10
CA THR A 452 3.34 2.05 46.97
C THR A 452 2.90 0.68 46.45
N TYR A 453 2.66 0.58 45.15
CA TYR A 453 2.28 -0.65 44.47
C TYR A 453 3.40 -1.09 43.53
N GLN A 454 3.60 -2.40 43.37
CA GLN A 454 4.65 -2.93 42.50
C GLN A 454 4.36 -2.67 41.03
N SER A 455 3.10 -2.33 40.67
CA SER A 455 2.71 -2.02 39.30
C SER A 455 1.50 -1.08 39.19
N ILE A 456 1.35 -0.42 38.04
CA ILE A 456 0.12 0.32 37.68
C ILE A 456 -1.12 -0.60 37.70
N MET A 457 -0.96 -1.88 37.39
CA MET A 457 -2.06 -2.85 37.34
C MET A 457 -2.59 -3.15 38.74
N GLU A 458 -1.68 -3.48 39.66
CA GLU A 458 -1.98 -3.68 41.07
C GLU A 458 -2.59 -2.42 41.70
N ALA A 459 -2.04 -1.24 41.39
CA ALA A 459 -2.58 0.03 41.83
C ALA A 459 -4.02 0.27 41.35
N ALA A 460 -4.33 -0.07 40.09
CA ALA A 460 -5.66 0.10 39.53
C ALA A 460 -6.69 -0.84 40.17
N GLU A 461 -6.31 -2.10 40.41
CA GLU A 461 -7.16 -3.09 41.08
C GLU A 461 -7.43 -2.71 42.53
N ALA A 462 -6.39 -2.41 43.31
CA ALA A 462 -6.50 -2.07 44.73
C ALA A 462 -7.31 -0.78 44.99
N ASN A 463 -7.44 0.10 43.98
CA ASN A 463 -8.16 1.36 44.09
C ASN A 463 -9.45 1.40 43.26
N ASN A 464 -9.93 0.26 42.74
CA ASN A 464 -11.15 0.15 41.92
C ASN A 464 -11.19 1.13 40.74
N ILE A 465 -10.05 1.34 40.07
CA ILE A 465 -9.95 2.19 38.89
C ILE A 465 -10.22 1.34 37.65
N ALA A 466 -11.36 1.59 36.98
CA ALA A 466 -11.86 0.79 35.87
C ALA A 466 -10.87 0.63 34.69
N HIS A 467 -9.99 1.61 34.46
CA HIS A 467 -8.99 1.54 33.40
C HIS A 467 -7.62 1.98 33.90
N ARG A 468 -6.64 1.07 33.86
CA ARG A 468 -5.24 1.30 34.28
C ARG A 468 -4.56 2.49 33.59
N ASN A 469 -4.98 2.81 32.35
CA ASN A 469 -4.44 3.94 31.59
C ASN A 469 -4.72 5.29 32.27
N GLN A 470 -5.73 5.37 33.15
CA GLN A 470 -6.02 6.59 33.90
C GLN A 470 -4.88 6.96 34.85
N ILE A 471 -4.25 5.97 35.50
CA ILE A 471 -3.07 6.19 36.36
C ILE A 471 -1.88 6.65 35.50
N SER A 472 -1.69 6.02 34.33
CA SER A 472 -0.64 6.45 33.38
C SER A 472 -0.85 7.86 32.84
N ASP A 473 -2.10 8.28 32.63
CA ASP A 473 -2.41 9.64 32.17
C ASP A 473 -2.16 10.68 33.26
N VAL A 474 -2.34 10.32 34.54
CA VAL A 474 -1.98 11.19 35.67
C VAL A 474 -0.46 11.35 35.79
N ILE A 475 0.28 10.24 35.73
CA ILE A 475 1.75 10.26 35.77
C ILE A 475 2.32 11.07 34.59
N ALA A 476 1.67 11.01 33.42
CA ALA A 476 2.06 11.77 32.24
C ALA A 476 1.54 13.23 32.22
N GLY A 477 0.87 13.69 33.29
CA GLY A 477 0.33 15.05 33.40
C GLY A 477 -0.87 15.34 32.48
N ARG A 478 -1.44 14.33 31.83
CA ARG A 478 -2.61 14.44 30.93
C ARG A 478 -3.93 14.44 31.69
N LYS A 479 -3.94 13.95 32.94
CA LYS A 479 -5.07 14.02 33.86
C LYS A 479 -4.61 14.49 35.23
N ALA A 480 -5.49 15.19 35.94
CA ALA A 480 -5.20 15.67 37.29
C ALA A 480 -5.25 14.55 38.35
N THR A 481 -6.18 13.60 38.22
CA THR A 481 -6.37 12.51 39.19
C THR A 481 -6.89 11.23 38.52
N ALA A 482 -6.68 10.10 39.20
CA ALA A 482 -7.30 8.82 38.89
C ALA A 482 -7.79 8.20 40.20
N GLY A 483 -9.10 7.89 40.27
CA GLY A 483 -9.74 7.41 41.50
C GLY A 483 -9.74 8.43 42.66
N GLY A 484 -9.54 9.72 42.36
CA GLY A 484 -9.46 10.78 43.38
C GLY A 484 -8.06 11.09 43.91
N TYR A 485 -7.03 10.36 43.46
CA TYR A 485 -5.65 10.48 43.98
C TYR A 485 -4.65 10.93 42.91
N GLY A 486 -3.52 11.47 43.37
CA GLY A 486 -2.32 11.71 42.55
C GLY A 486 -1.50 10.43 42.39
N TRP A 487 -0.70 10.35 41.32
CA TRP A 487 0.08 9.17 40.99
C TRP A 487 1.45 9.55 40.41
N GLN A 488 2.51 8.90 40.90
CA GLN A 488 3.86 9.02 40.37
C GLN A 488 4.57 7.66 40.34
N PHE A 489 5.68 7.55 39.61
CA PHE A 489 6.56 6.39 39.74
C PHE A 489 7.31 6.45 41.07
N ALA A 490 7.47 5.29 41.72
CA ALA A 490 8.42 5.17 42.82
C ALA A 490 9.85 5.29 42.25
N ASP A 491 10.74 5.95 42.99
CA ASP A 491 12.15 6.12 42.63
C ASP A 491 12.91 4.78 42.54
#